data_AF-A0AAW1UJ58-F1
#
_entry.id   AF-A0AAW1UJ58-F1
#
_cell.length_a   1.000
_cell.length_b   1.000
_cell.length_c   1.000
_cell.angle_alpha   90.00
_cell.angle_beta   90.00
_cell.angle_gamma   90.00
#
_symmetry.space_group_name_H-M   'P 1'
#
loop_
_entity.id
_entity.type
_entity.pdbx_description
1 polymer ?
#
loop_
_entity_poly.entity_id
_entity_poly.type
_entity_poly.pdbx_seq_one_letter_code
_entity_poly.pdbx_strand_id
1 'polypeptide(L)'
;MTAYGKGNIKVKCKSYDMVFIEWNDDFNPFNKNNTNVYFLHVTTVNNEFFTDMISCHYHSIKGLKPNTPYTISLWGVDNDHHIFVSKPLNVRTNGKRTPLPVTNISLNLKPEAKHYEGDLQWTPAKDLSCFYEIMVFRMDFSFTNVDNIPPPQIYDIIPTPELFTIHIEKLEFGYPYDVLIKSRGSESGRTSDNIRYTFRIPSCLAAHQNLTLCAPAKPENFTVLEIPCSGVDETETDLFDIQLAWSRPSLIPDYYIAELVVYNTSNHVSANTNMTIPGEKYDAIFRKMKIGASYQVHLQAISSGGKSPRAILNRFSIPPNGFVPKLFGEKNKSETSRHSEDGKMMRIFIGTISILLVFVISSTLVIYTRRRRQYSKKIEINEKEILEKQFSKSIFHQIGKPDKWEIPFEKLSFQSHLGEGHFGVVYSATLGGKPVACKILKDHDVKII
;
A
#
# COMPACT_ATOMS: atom_id res chain seq x y z
N MET A 1 6.51 47.89 35.35
CA MET A 1 5.10 47.86 34.86
C MET A 1 4.99 46.63 33.99
N THR A 2 4.33 45.57 34.44
CA THR A 2 4.22 44.31 33.67
C THR A 2 3.17 44.51 32.60
N ALA A 3 3.59 44.68 31.35
CA ALA A 3 2.67 44.79 30.23
C ALA A 3 2.22 43.38 29.83
N TYR A 4 0.92 43.10 29.96
CA TYR A 4 0.34 41.85 29.46
C TYR A 4 0.31 41.89 27.93
N GLY A 5 1.29 41.25 27.30
CA GLY A 5 1.33 41.05 25.85
C GLY A 5 0.21 40.10 25.39
N LYS A 6 -0.33 40.33 24.19
CA LYS A 6 -1.42 39.55 23.60
C LYS A 6 -0.99 38.21 23.01
N GLY A 7 0.24 37.78 23.18
CA GLY A 7 0.66 36.61 22.43
C GLY A 7 0.01 35.32 22.95
N ASN A 8 -0.38 34.51 21.98
CA ASN A 8 -1.20 33.31 22.18
C ASN A 8 -0.29 32.09 22.14
N ILE A 9 -0.21 31.40 23.27
CA ILE A 9 0.39 30.07 23.36
C ILE A 9 -0.68 29.02 23.05
N LYS A 10 -0.29 27.97 22.33
CA LYS A 10 -1.19 26.87 21.95
C LYS A 10 -0.49 25.52 22.11
N VAL A 11 -1.25 24.54 22.59
CA VAL A 11 -0.80 23.14 22.59
C VAL A 11 -0.92 22.61 21.17
N LYS A 12 0.18 22.14 20.59
CA LYS A 12 0.15 21.41 19.31
C LYS A 12 -0.17 19.95 19.52
N CYS A 13 0.56 19.33 20.45
CA CYS A 13 0.38 17.94 20.81
C CYS A 13 0.77 17.71 22.27
N LYS A 14 0.36 16.56 22.80
CA LYS A 14 0.72 16.08 24.13
C LYS A 14 0.81 14.56 24.17
N SER A 15 1.68 14.06 25.03
CA SER A 15 1.89 12.64 25.30
C SER A 15 1.57 12.33 26.76
N TYR A 16 1.99 11.14 27.21
CA TYR A 16 1.90 10.71 28.60
C TYR A 16 2.67 11.63 29.57
N ASP A 17 3.84 12.09 29.16
CA ASP A 17 4.83 12.77 30.01
C ASP A 17 5.37 14.06 29.38
N MET A 18 4.78 14.51 28.26
CA MET A 18 5.25 15.67 27.54
C MET A 18 4.11 16.49 26.93
N VAL A 19 4.33 17.79 26.81
CA VAL A 19 3.47 18.72 26.09
C VAL A 19 4.34 19.53 25.13
N PHE A 20 3.95 19.56 23.85
CA PHE A 20 4.56 20.41 22.83
C PHE A 20 3.72 21.66 22.62
N ILE A 21 4.35 22.82 22.79
CA ILE A 21 3.71 24.13 22.73
C ILE A 21 4.36 24.95 21.62
N GLU A 22 3.53 25.71 20.91
CA GLU A 22 3.96 26.73 19.95
C GLU A 22 3.30 28.06 20.33
N TRP A 23 3.94 29.17 19.98
CA TRP A 23 3.37 30.52 20.08
C TRP A 23 3.71 31.35 18.86
N ASN A 24 2.97 32.45 18.68
CA ASN A 24 3.27 33.46 17.66
C ASN A 24 3.92 34.69 18.31
N ASP A 25 4.73 35.41 17.53
CA ASP A 25 5.43 36.64 17.94
C ASP A 25 4.57 37.89 18.02
N ASP A 26 3.25 37.75 18.10
CA ASP A 26 2.32 38.87 18.25
C ASP A 26 2.49 39.62 19.59
N PHE A 27 3.53 39.30 20.37
CA PHE A 27 3.93 39.94 21.61
C PHE A 27 4.58 41.31 21.41
N ASN A 28 5.19 41.61 20.26
CA ASN A 28 5.83 42.92 20.03
C ASN A 28 5.41 43.57 18.70
N PRO A 29 4.38 44.44 18.70
CA PRO A 29 3.98 45.18 17.50
C PRO A 29 5.00 46.24 17.07
N PHE A 30 6.02 46.54 17.90
CA PHE A 30 6.92 47.68 17.69
C PHE A 30 8.28 47.32 17.10
N ASN A 31 8.69 46.04 17.00
CA ASN A 31 9.96 45.72 16.35
C ASN A 31 10.08 44.26 15.87
N LYS A 32 10.05 44.04 14.55
CA LYS A 32 10.20 42.70 13.91
C LYS A 32 11.64 42.16 13.93
N ASN A 33 12.62 42.98 14.31
CA ASN A 33 14.04 42.63 14.25
C ASN A 33 14.66 42.25 15.61
N ASN A 34 13.87 42.14 16.69
CA ASN A 34 14.40 41.82 18.01
C ASN A 34 14.45 40.31 18.26
N THR A 35 15.62 39.85 18.70
CA THR A 35 15.87 38.50 19.21
C THR A 35 15.26 38.35 20.59
N ASN A 36 14.00 37.94 20.66
CA ASN A 36 13.37 37.67 21.94
C ASN A 36 13.86 36.35 22.52
N VAL A 37 14.04 36.30 23.83
CA VAL A 37 14.31 35.08 24.58
C VAL A 37 13.07 34.71 25.37
N TYR A 38 12.71 33.44 25.34
CA TYR A 38 11.48 32.90 25.93
C TYR A 38 11.80 31.83 26.96
N PHE A 39 10.94 31.69 27.96
CA PHE A 39 10.92 30.53 28.85
C PHE A 39 9.48 30.25 29.31
N LEU A 40 9.19 29.02 29.71
CA LEU A 40 7.85 28.61 30.13
C LEU A 40 7.81 28.47 31.64
N HIS A 41 6.84 29.14 32.27
CA HIS A 41 6.48 28.92 33.66
C HIS A 41 5.39 27.84 33.72
N VAL A 42 5.69 26.72 34.35
CA VAL A 42 4.83 25.54 34.42
C VAL A 42 4.42 25.30 35.86
N THR A 43 3.12 25.37 36.12
CA THR A 43 2.55 25.20 37.46
C THR A 43 1.59 24.02 37.50
N THR A 44 1.59 23.33 38.64
CA THR A 44 0.62 22.30 39.04
C THR A 44 0.11 22.62 40.43
N VAL A 45 -0.82 21.82 40.96
CA VAL A 45 -1.33 21.99 42.33
C VAL A 45 -0.22 21.93 43.39
N ASN A 46 0.84 21.14 43.15
CA ASN A 46 1.84 20.81 44.18
C ASN A 46 3.27 21.23 43.80
N ASN A 47 3.49 21.77 42.61
CA ASN A 47 4.83 22.05 42.10
C ASN A 47 4.80 23.14 41.04
N GLU A 48 5.86 23.93 40.99
CA GLU A 48 6.12 24.92 39.95
C GLU A 48 7.57 24.82 39.49
N PHE A 49 7.82 25.08 38.21
CA PHE A 49 9.16 25.17 37.67
C PHE A 49 9.18 26.04 36.41
N PHE A 50 10.38 26.46 36.03
CA PHE A 50 10.65 27.19 34.80
C PHE A 50 11.47 26.31 33.86
N THR A 51 11.22 26.42 32.55
CA THR A 51 12.08 25.80 31.54
C THR A 51 13.32 26.64 31.29
N ASP A 52 14.30 26.05 30.61
CA ASP A 52 15.44 26.80 30.09
C ASP A 52 14.99 27.89 29.11
N MET A 53 15.83 28.92 28.99
CA MET A 53 15.66 29.99 28.03
C MET A 53 15.91 29.51 26.60
N ILE A 54 15.03 29.89 25.68
CA ILE A 54 15.05 29.49 24.27
C ILE A 54 14.70 30.67 23.37
N SER A 55 15.24 30.67 22.15
CA SER A 55 14.93 31.69 21.13
C SER A 55 13.88 31.23 20.10
N CYS A 56 13.50 29.95 20.12
CA CYS A 56 12.53 29.39 19.18
C CYS A 56 11.08 29.72 19.60
N HIS A 57 10.14 29.69 18.64
CA HIS A 57 8.70 29.89 18.90
C HIS A 57 7.95 28.62 19.31
N TYR A 58 8.68 27.60 19.76
CA TYR A 58 8.14 26.34 20.21
C TYR A 58 9.02 25.71 21.28
N HIS A 59 8.42 24.85 22.11
CA HIS A 59 9.14 24.08 23.12
C HIS A 59 8.41 22.79 23.49
N SER A 60 9.19 21.79 23.87
CA SER A 60 8.68 20.52 24.39
C SER A 60 9.01 20.40 25.86
N ILE A 61 8.00 20.48 26.73
CA ILE A 61 8.17 20.24 28.16
C ILE A 61 8.08 18.74 28.40
N LYS A 62 9.14 18.12 28.93
CA LYS A 62 9.23 16.67 29.18
C LYS A 62 9.24 16.36 30.68
N GLY A 63 9.08 15.08 31.04
CA GLY A 63 9.13 14.62 32.43
C GLY A 63 7.89 15.02 33.26
N LEU A 64 6.78 15.32 32.59
CA LEU A 64 5.52 15.64 33.23
C LEU A 64 4.85 14.37 33.77
N LYS A 65 4.04 14.53 34.81
CA LYS A 65 3.22 13.44 35.35
C LYS A 65 2.05 13.16 34.42
N PRO A 66 1.68 11.89 34.22
CA PRO A 66 0.56 11.51 33.35
C PRO A 66 -0.78 11.93 33.93
N ASN A 67 -1.76 12.16 33.04
CA ASN A 67 -3.12 12.57 33.37
C ASN A 67 -3.20 13.74 34.38
N THR A 68 -2.22 14.63 34.39
CA THR A 68 -2.08 15.70 35.39
C THR A 68 -2.37 17.05 34.74
N PRO A 69 -3.22 17.90 35.35
CA PRO A 69 -3.45 19.26 34.86
C PRO A 69 -2.26 20.17 35.17
N TYR A 70 -1.87 20.96 34.18
CA TYR A 70 -0.81 21.95 34.21
C TYR A 70 -1.36 23.30 33.75
N THR A 71 -0.89 24.36 34.37
CA THR A 71 -1.11 25.74 33.93
C THR A 71 0.22 26.29 33.46
N ILE A 72 0.30 26.66 32.18
CA ILE A 72 1.54 27.04 31.51
C ILE A 72 1.43 28.49 31.05
N SER A 73 2.42 29.31 31.37
CA SER A 73 2.51 30.69 30.88
C SER A 73 3.85 30.90 30.20
N LEU A 74 3.85 31.55 29.04
CA LEU A 74 5.07 31.96 28.37
C LEU A 74 5.54 33.30 28.91
N TRP A 75 6.80 33.35 29.27
CA TRP A 75 7.51 34.56 29.60
C TRP A 75 8.50 34.84 28.48
N GLY A 76 8.63 36.11 28.13
CA GLY A 76 9.68 36.52 27.21
C GLY A 76 10.30 37.85 27.63
N VAL A 77 11.54 38.00 27.21
CA VAL A 77 12.36 39.19 27.44
C VAL A 77 12.86 39.65 26.07
N ASP A 78 12.59 40.92 25.75
CA ASP A 78 13.14 41.54 24.54
C ASP A 78 14.53 42.14 24.79
N ASN A 79 15.15 42.64 23.73
CA ASN A 79 16.47 43.29 23.79
C ASN A 79 16.49 44.56 24.67
N ASP A 80 15.33 45.18 24.88
CA ASP A 80 15.15 46.38 25.69
C ASP A 80 14.83 46.02 27.16
N HIS A 81 14.94 44.74 27.52
CA HIS A 81 14.66 44.18 28.84
C HIS A 81 13.19 44.33 29.28
N HIS A 82 12.26 44.53 28.34
CA HIS A 82 10.85 44.45 28.64
C HIS A 82 10.44 42.99 28.82
N ILE A 83 9.77 42.74 29.94
CA ILE A 83 9.22 41.43 30.28
C ILE A 83 7.76 41.40 29.86
N PHE A 84 7.40 40.39 29.08
CA PHE A 84 6.00 40.10 28.73
C PHE A 84 5.61 38.70 29.17
N VAL A 85 4.33 38.56 29.51
CA VAL A 85 3.74 37.30 30.00
C VAL A 85 2.48 37.01 29.21
N SER A 86 2.35 35.79 28.69
CA SER A 86 1.15 35.33 28.00
C SER A 86 0.00 35.11 28.98
N LYS A 87 -1.22 34.98 28.44
CA LYS A 87 -2.31 34.38 29.21
C LYS A 87 -1.95 32.93 29.60
N PRO A 88 -2.33 32.47 30.81
CA PRO A 88 -2.12 31.09 31.20
C PRO A 88 -2.91 30.12 30.32
N LEU A 89 -2.26 29.03 29.90
CA LEU A 89 -2.81 27.93 29.13
C LEU A 89 -2.98 26.70 30.03
N ASN A 90 -4.22 26.27 30.20
CA ASN A 90 -4.53 25.07 30.96
C ASN A 90 -4.47 23.84 30.04
N VAL A 91 -3.63 22.88 30.38
CA VAL A 91 -3.46 21.63 29.63
C VAL A 91 -3.42 20.44 30.58
N ARG A 92 -3.93 19.29 30.16
CA ARG A 92 -3.77 18.03 30.90
C ARG A 92 -3.02 17.03 30.03
N THR A 93 -1.92 16.46 30.53
CA THR A 93 -1.17 15.38 29.86
C THR A 93 -2.06 14.16 29.63
N ASN A 94 -1.70 13.31 28.67
CA ASN A 94 -2.48 12.11 28.40
C ASN A 94 -2.27 11.07 29.51
N GLY A 95 -3.30 10.27 29.79
CA GLY A 95 -3.19 9.10 30.65
C GLY A 95 -2.85 7.83 29.87
N LYS A 96 -2.93 6.66 30.52
CA LYS A 96 -2.86 5.34 29.87
C LYS A 96 -4.16 5.04 29.12
N ARG A 97 -4.48 5.82 28.09
CA ARG A 97 -5.63 5.61 27.19
C ARG A 97 -5.16 5.32 25.78
N THR A 98 -5.97 4.58 25.04
CA THR A 98 -5.75 4.39 23.59
C THR A 98 -5.94 5.74 22.89
N PRO A 99 -4.97 6.18 22.06
CA PRO A 99 -5.11 7.38 21.25
C PRO A 99 -6.34 7.33 20.35
N LEU A 100 -6.89 8.50 20.05
CA LEU A 100 -7.96 8.63 19.06
C LEU A 100 -7.38 8.69 17.63
N PRO A 101 -8.12 8.21 16.63
CA PRO A 101 -7.68 8.22 15.23
C PRO A 101 -7.68 9.64 14.65
N VAL A 102 -6.76 9.89 13.72
CA VAL A 102 -6.63 11.17 12.99
C VAL A 102 -7.85 11.48 12.13
N THR A 103 -7.98 12.74 11.71
CA THR A 103 -9.08 13.21 10.84
C THR A 103 -8.54 14.09 9.71
N ASN A 104 -9.36 14.37 8.69
CA ASN A 104 -9.06 15.30 7.60
C ASN A 104 -7.68 15.06 6.96
N ILE A 105 -7.51 13.87 6.38
CA ILE A 105 -6.30 13.54 5.62
C ILE A 105 -6.39 14.25 4.27
N SER A 106 -5.31 14.91 3.89
CA SER A 106 -5.15 15.57 2.59
C SER A 106 -3.77 15.26 2.00
N LEU A 107 -3.68 15.25 0.68
CA LEU A 107 -2.47 14.93 -0.04
C LEU A 107 -2.29 15.92 -1.19
N ASN A 108 -1.18 16.65 -1.17
CA ASN A 108 -0.78 17.55 -2.24
C ASN A 108 0.30 16.89 -3.07
N LEU A 109 -0.05 16.51 -4.31
CA LEU A 109 0.88 15.83 -5.22
C LEU A 109 1.61 16.84 -6.11
N LYS A 110 2.92 16.65 -6.25
CA LYS A 110 3.78 17.42 -7.16
C LYS A 110 4.45 16.47 -8.16
N PRO A 111 4.25 16.68 -9.48
CA PRO A 111 4.86 15.83 -10.48
C PRO A 111 6.36 16.14 -10.61
N GLU A 112 7.18 15.11 -10.55
CA GLU A 112 8.60 15.13 -10.91
C GLU A 112 8.83 14.40 -12.24
N ALA A 113 10.05 14.43 -12.77
CA ALA A 113 10.34 13.87 -14.09
C ALA A 113 10.02 12.36 -14.20
N LYS A 114 10.23 11.58 -13.13
CA LYS A 114 10.08 10.12 -13.14
C LYS A 114 9.08 9.55 -12.14
N HIS A 115 8.59 10.37 -11.23
CA HIS A 115 7.68 9.98 -10.17
C HIS A 115 6.87 11.20 -9.70
N TYR A 116 5.96 10.99 -8.77
CA TYR A 116 5.37 12.05 -7.97
C TYR A 116 6.03 12.12 -6.59
N GLU A 117 6.09 13.32 -6.06
CA GLU A 117 6.27 13.58 -4.64
C GLU A 117 4.93 14.05 -4.06
N GLY A 118 4.75 13.89 -2.76
CA GLY A 118 3.49 14.28 -2.13
C GLY A 118 3.65 14.73 -0.69
N ASP A 119 3.01 15.83 -0.34
CA ASP A 119 2.89 16.27 1.05
C ASP A 119 1.57 15.77 1.63
N LEU A 120 1.66 14.78 2.50
CA LEU A 120 0.53 14.22 3.22
C LEU A 120 0.33 14.99 4.51
N GLN A 121 -0.86 15.52 4.73
CA GLN A 121 -1.23 16.28 5.92
C GLN A 121 -2.46 15.68 6.59
N TRP A 122 -2.53 15.75 7.91
CA TRP A 122 -3.71 15.32 8.66
C TRP A 122 -4.00 16.25 9.84
N THR A 123 -5.23 16.18 10.34
CA THR A 123 -5.63 16.86 11.58
C THR A 123 -5.56 15.89 12.75
N PRO A 124 -4.81 16.21 13.83
CA PRO A 124 -4.79 15.44 15.06
C PRO A 124 -6.19 15.25 15.64
N ALA A 125 -6.38 14.13 16.33
CA ALA A 125 -7.60 13.92 17.08
C ALA A 125 -7.70 14.87 18.30
N LYS A 126 -8.86 14.90 18.96
CA LYS A 126 -9.13 15.76 20.12
C LYS A 126 -8.21 15.52 21.33
N ASP A 127 -7.56 14.36 21.40
CA ASP A 127 -6.58 14.04 22.43
C ASP A 127 -5.17 14.60 22.14
N LEU A 128 -4.97 15.16 20.94
CA LEU A 128 -3.76 15.83 20.46
C LEU A 128 -2.51 14.95 20.62
N SER A 129 -2.56 13.70 20.17
CA SER A 129 -1.41 12.79 20.25
C SER A 129 -0.17 13.35 19.52
N CYS A 130 1.02 13.11 20.07
CA CYS A 130 2.29 13.58 19.48
C CYS A 130 2.95 12.58 18.52
N PHE A 131 2.54 11.31 18.57
CA PHE A 131 3.23 10.24 17.85
C PHE A 131 2.27 9.57 16.88
N TYR A 132 2.77 9.33 15.67
CA TYR A 132 2.02 8.72 14.59
C TYR A 132 2.89 7.69 13.88
N GLU A 133 2.27 6.61 13.46
CA GLU A 133 2.85 5.63 12.56
C GLU A 133 2.09 5.71 11.24
N ILE A 134 2.82 5.97 10.16
CA ILE A 134 2.26 6.11 8.82
C ILE A 134 2.89 5.06 7.92
N MET A 135 2.05 4.32 7.21
CA MET A 135 2.46 3.31 6.26
C MET A 135 1.91 3.63 4.88
N VAL A 136 2.79 3.71 3.87
CA VAL A 136 2.43 3.98 2.48
C VAL A 136 2.78 2.77 1.62
N PHE A 137 1.82 2.25 0.86
CA PHE A 137 2.05 1.11 -0.04
C PHE A 137 1.19 1.17 -1.31
N ARG A 138 1.71 0.57 -2.39
CA ARG A 138 1.04 0.43 -3.69
C ARG A 138 -0.02 -0.69 -3.61
N MET A 139 -1.15 -0.55 -4.31
CA MET A 139 -2.29 -1.47 -4.19
C MET A 139 -2.39 -2.56 -5.27
N ASP A 140 -1.57 -2.51 -6.32
CA ASP A 140 -1.56 -3.47 -7.44
C ASP A 140 -0.82 -4.78 -7.12
N PHE A 141 -0.37 -4.97 -5.88
CA PHE A 141 0.37 -6.16 -5.48
C PHE A 141 -0.56 -7.36 -5.28
N SER A 142 -0.49 -8.34 -6.17
CA SER A 142 -0.87 -9.71 -5.83
C SER A 142 0.25 -10.34 -5.00
N PHE A 143 -0.09 -10.90 -3.84
CA PHE A 143 0.85 -11.58 -2.91
C PHE A 143 1.56 -12.81 -3.49
N THR A 144 1.52 -13.03 -4.80
CA THR A 144 2.01 -14.22 -5.49
C THR A 144 3.51 -14.17 -5.82
N ASN A 145 4.16 -13.00 -5.80
CA ASN A 145 5.62 -12.87 -6.01
C ASN A 145 6.24 -12.00 -4.92
N VAL A 146 6.73 -12.65 -3.86
CA VAL A 146 7.24 -12.01 -2.64
C VAL A 146 8.62 -11.35 -2.83
N ASP A 147 9.37 -11.75 -3.87
CA ASP A 147 10.79 -11.41 -3.98
C ASP A 147 11.09 -10.00 -4.55
N ASN A 148 10.11 -9.31 -5.16
CA ASN A 148 10.30 -8.00 -5.80
C ASN A 148 9.37 -6.90 -5.24
N ILE A 149 8.84 -7.07 -4.03
CA ILE A 149 7.92 -6.10 -3.44
C ILE A 149 8.75 -4.96 -2.82
N PRO A 150 8.60 -3.70 -3.27
CA PRO A 150 9.14 -2.56 -2.55
C PRO A 150 8.57 -2.57 -1.13
N PRO A 151 9.41 -2.53 -0.08
CA PRO A 151 8.90 -2.52 1.28
C PRO A 151 7.99 -1.31 1.47
N PRO A 152 6.91 -1.43 2.27
CA PRO A 152 6.09 -0.28 2.61
C PRO A 152 6.98 0.81 3.22
N GLN A 153 6.73 2.06 2.85
CA GLN A 153 7.42 3.19 3.47
C GLN A 153 6.76 3.42 4.83
N ILE A 154 7.53 3.29 5.90
CA ILE A 154 7.08 3.45 7.28
C ILE A 154 7.69 4.73 7.84
N TYR A 155 6.85 5.63 8.31
CA TYR A 155 7.24 6.88 8.93
C TYR A 155 6.80 6.88 10.39
N ASP A 156 7.75 7.08 11.29
CA ASP A 156 7.50 7.31 12.71
C ASP A 156 7.73 8.79 13.02
N ILE A 157 6.67 9.47 13.43
CA ILE A 157 6.72 10.92 13.64
C ILE A 157 6.92 11.22 15.11
N ILE A 158 7.97 12.00 15.37
CA ILE A 158 8.31 12.58 16.65
C ILE A 158 7.89 14.06 16.61
N PRO A 159 7.51 14.66 17.75
CA PRO A 159 7.16 16.06 17.80
C PRO A 159 8.23 17.02 17.27
N THR A 160 7.93 17.60 16.10
CA THR A 160 8.64 18.69 15.41
C THR A 160 7.65 19.83 15.10
N PRO A 161 8.12 21.02 14.69
CA PRO A 161 7.22 22.11 14.27
C PRO A 161 6.24 21.72 13.15
N GLU A 162 6.64 20.76 12.30
CA GLU A 162 5.87 20.24 11.15
C GLU A 162 5.13 18.92 11.48
N LEU A 163 4.77 18.74 12.75
CA LEU A 163 4.19 17.55 13.38
C LEU A 163 3.10 16.77 12.62
N PHE A 164 2.40 17.39 11.68
CA PHE A 164 1.21 16.83 11.02
C PHE A 164 1.31 16.82 9.49
N THR A 165 2.54 16.89 8.98
CA THR A 165 2.87 16.77 7.57
C THR A 165 3.99 15.76 7.39
N ILE A 166 3.92 14.91 6.38
CA ILE A 166 5.08 14.16 5.89
C ILE A 166 5.26 14.37 4.40
N HIS A 167 6.52 14.34 3.98
CA HIS A 167 6.88 14.29 2.58
C HIS A 167 7.04 12.83 2.14
N ILE A 168 6.26 12.44 1.14
CA ILE A 168 6.28 11.11 0.54
C ILE A 168 7.00 11.21 -0.80
N GLU A 169 8.08 10.44 -0.93
CA GLU A 169 8.92 10.44 -2.12
C GLU A 169 8.64 9.23 -3.01
N LYS A 170 8.97 9.36 -4.31
CA LYS A 170 9.04 8.24 -5.27
C LYS A 170 7.71 7.50 -5.48
N LEU A 171 6.61 8.24 -5.57
CA LEU A 171 5.30 7.69 -5.93
C LEU A 171 5.26 7.40 -7.44
N GLU A 172 5.07 6.14 -7.82
CA GLU A 172 5.10 5.74 -9.22
C GLU A 172 3.84 6.14 -9.97
N PHE A 173 4.02 6.53 -11.24
CA PHE A 173 2.93 6.97 -12.10
C PHE A 173 1.88 5.88 -12.36
N GLY A 174 0.61 6.26 -12.38
CA GLY A 174 -0.50 5.41 -12.82
C GLY A 174 -0.97 4.37 -11.81
N TYR A 175 -0.30 4.26 -10.67
CA TYR A 175 -0.60 3.27 -9.64
C TYR A 175 -1.52 3.81 -8.54
N PRO A 176 -2.40 2.96 -7.99
CA PRO A 176 -3.13 3.26 -6.76
C PRO A 176 -2.24 3.03 -5.54
N TYR A 177 -2.40 3.88 -4.53
CA TYR A 177 -1.71 3.80 -3.25
C TYR A 177 -2.71 3.86 -2.10
N ASP A 178 -2.33 3.19 -1.02
CA ASP A 178 -2.94 3.33 0.29
C ASP A 178 -1.96 3.98 1.26
N VAL A 179 -2.51 4.84 2.11
CA VAL A 179 -1.87 5.35 3.30
C VAL A 179 -2.68 4.87 4.50
N LEU A 180 -1.99 4.24 5.45
CA LEU A 180 -2.53 3.92 6.77
C LEU A 180 -1.89 4.85 7.79
N ILE A 181 -2.71 5.56 8.56
CA ILE A 181 -2.26 6.41 9.66
C ILE A 181 -2.89 5.90 10.95
N LYS A 182 -2.07 5.72 11.98
CA LYS A 182 -2.55 5.49 13.34
C LYS A 182 -1.77 6.34 14.35
N SER A 183 -2.50 6.83 15.35
CA SER A 183 -1.92 7.56 16.48
C SER A 183 -1.30 6.57 17.46
N ARG A 184 -0.10 6.84 17.98
CA ARG A 184 0.62 5.99 18.94
C ARG A 184 0.71 6.66 20.31
N GLY A 185 0.48 5.90 21.38
CA GLY A 185 0.75 6.34 22.75
C GLY A 185 2.24 6.18 23.09
N SER A 186 2.83 7.11 23.83
CA SER A 186 4.28 7.14 24.09
C SER A 186 4.82 5.96 24.91
N GLU A 187 4.06 5.42 25.87
CA GLU A 187 4.53 4.32 26.74
C GLU A 187 3.80 2.99 26.56
N SER A 188 2.57 3.00 26.06
CA SER A 188 1.67 1.86 26.24
C SER A 188 1.69 0.84 25.09
N GLY A 189 2.44 1.11 24.01
CA GLY A 189 2.31 0.37 22.75
C GLY A 189 0.90 0.43 22.12
N ARG A 190 -0.04 1.15 22.76
CA ARG A 190 -1.41 1.28 22.27
C ARG A 190 -1.44 2.23 21.09
N THR A 191 -2.15 1.80 20.07
CA THR A 191 -2.40 2.57 18.86
C THR A 191 -3.90 2.81 18.70
N SER A 192 -4.27 3.90 18.05
CA SER A 192 -5.64 4.06 17.56
C SER A 192 -5.97 2.99 16.50
N ASP A 193 -7.23 2.92 16.13
CA ASP A 193 -7.63 2.24 14.89
C ASP A 193 -6.92 2.87 13.68
N ASN A 194 -6.71 2.07 12.63
CA ASN A 194 -6.11 2.52 11.39
C ASN A 194 -7.11 3.37 10.60
N ILE A 195 -6.70 4.56 10.21
CA ILE A 195 -7.40 5.31 9.17
C ILE A 195 -6.73 5.03 7.83
N ARG A 196 -7.52 4.55 6.87
CA ARG A 196 -7.08 4.28 5.50
C ARG A 196 -7.47 5.43 4.59
N TYR A 197 -6.49 5.95 3.84
CA TYR A 197 -6.69 6.92 2.78
C TYR A 197 -6.16 6.36 1.47
N THR A 198 -7.04 6.20 0.50
CA THR A 198 -6.73 5.66 -0.83
C THR A 198 -6.68 6.79 -1.85
N PHE A 199 -5.64 6.81 -2.68
CA PHE A 199 -5.52 7.74 -3.79
C PHE A 199 -4.87 7.07 -5.01
N ARG A 200 -4.99 7.71 -6.17
CA ARG A 200 -4.38 7.24 -7.41
C ARG A 200 -3.43 8.27 -7.97
N ILE A 201 -2.21 7.85 -8.27
CA ILE A 201 -1.24 8.70 -8.94
C ILE A 201 -1.61 8.79 -10.42
N PRO A 202 -1.68 10.00 -11.01
CA PRO A 202 -1.88 10.17 -12.44
C PRO A 202 -0.81 9.44 -13.26
N SER A 203 -1.10 9.09 -14.51
CA SER A 203 -0.08 8.55 -15.40
C SER A 203 0.97 9.61 -15.76
N CYS A 204 2.17 9.20 -16.14
CA CYS A 204 3.21 10.11 -16.62
C CYS A 204 2.69 11.00 -17.74
N LEU A 205 1.94 10.42 -18.69
CA LEU A 205 1.39 11.14 -19.83
C LEU A 205 0.35 12.18 -19.42
N ALA A 206 -0.46 11.90 -18.39
CA ALA A 206 -1.41 12.87 -17.85
C ALA A 206 -0.71 14.04 -17.14
N ALA A 207 0.43 13.77 -16.49
CA ALA A 207 1.22 14.77 -15.76
C ALA A 207 2.00 15.70 -16.71
N HIS A 208 2.65 15.14 -17.73
CA HIS A 208 3.67 15.84 -18.52
C HIS A 208 3.31 16.06 -19.99
N GLN A 209 2.37 15.30 -20.53
CA GLN A 209 1.98 15.33 -21.96
C GLN A 209 3.16 15.28 -22.95
N ASN A 210 4.26 14.60 -22.57
CA ASN A 210 5.50 14.59 -23.35
C ASN A 210 6.00 13.16 -23.56
N LEU A 211 6.07 12.73 -24.82
CA LEU A 211 6.50 11.39 -25.20
C LEU A 211 8.01 11.16 -25.18
N THR A 212 8.82 12.21 -25.01
CA THR A 212 10.26 12.05 -24.78
C THR A 212 10.56 11.64 -23.34
N LEU A 213 9.66 11.99 -22.41
CA LEU A 213 9.75 11.64 -21.00
C LEU A 213 8.91 10.41 -20.65
N CYS A 214 7.71 10.31 -21.22
CA CYS A 214 6.72 9.30 -20.89
C CYS A 214 6.54 8.28 -22.00
N ALA A 215 6.24 7.04 -21.62
CA ALA A 215 5.74 6.05 -22.56
C ALA A 215 4.38 6.47 -23.15
N PRO A 216 4.06 6.09 -24.40
CA PRO A 216 2.76 6.40 -24.98
C PRO A 216 1.62 5.72 -24.24
N ALA A 217 0.39 6.21 -24.43
CA ALA A 217 -0.80 5.54 -23.94
C ALA A 217 -0.98 4.17 -24.63
N LYS A 218 -1.70 3.26 -23.96
CA LYS A 218 -2.11 2.00 -24.57
C LYS A 218 -2.97 2.29 -25.82
N PRO A 219 -2.72 1.65 -26.97
CA PRO A 219 -3.58 1.82 -28.15
C PRO A 219 -5.05 1.48 -27.82
N GLU A 220 -5.96 2.42 -28.13
CA GLU A 220 -7.39 2.30 -27.82
C GLU A 220 -8.20 1.80 -29.03
N ASN A 221 -9.36 1.19 -28.77
CA ASN A 221 -10.24 0.59 -29.79
C ASN A 221 -9.49 -0.32 -30.77
N PHE A 222 -8.55 -1.11 -30.26
CA PHE A 222 -7.78 -2.04 -31.07
C PHE A 222 -8.67 -3.17 -31.57
N THR A 223 -8.74 -3.32 -32.88
CA THR A 223 -9.57 -4.29 -33.60
C THR A 223 -8.73 -5.10 -34.58
N VAL A 224 -9.19 -6.31 -34.83
CA VAL A 224 -8.58 -7.26 -35.76
C VAL A 224 -9.68 -7.83 -36.64
N LEU A 225 -9.47 -7.75 -37.95
CA LEU A 225 -10.33 -8.29 -39.00
C LEU A 225 -9.56 -9.33 -39.81
N GLU A 226 -10.21 -10.47 -40.07
CA GLU A 226 -9.67 -11.57 -40.86
C GLU A 226 -10.27 -11.50 -42.25
N ILE A 227 -9.42 -11.42 -43.28
CA ILE A 227 -9.84 -11.33 -44.67
C ILE A 227 -9.24 -12.54 -45.41
N PRO A 228 -10.04 -13.53 -45.86
CA PRO A 228 -9.52 -14.66 -46.60
C PRO A 228 -8.91 -14.20 -47.93
N CYS A 229 -7.70 -14.68 -48.24
CA CYS A 229 -7.03 -14.36 -49.51
C CYS A 229 -7.78 -15.03 -50.66
N SER A 230 -8.50 -14.25 -51.49
CA SER A 230 -9.20 -14.77 -52.66
C SER A 230 -8.25 -14.87 -53.85
N GLY A 231 -8.10 -16.07 -54.44
CA GLY A 231 -7.42 -16.24 -55.74
C GLY A 231 -6.00 -16.80 -55.72
N VAL A 232 -5.60 -17.52 -54.67
CA VAL A 232 -4.44 -18.42 -54.74
C VAL A 232 -4.97 -19.84 -54.92
N ASP A 233 -4.28 -20.66 -55.73
CA ASP A 233 -4.65 -22.01 -56.15
C ASP A 233 -5.48 -22.79 -55.11
N GLU A 234 -6.42 -23.65 -55.56
CA GLU A 234 -7.33 -24.45 -54.72
C GLU A 234 -6.64 -25.29 -53.60
N THR A 235 -5.32 -25.30 -53.56
CA THR A 235 -4.45 -25.93 -52.56
C THR A 235 -4.02 -25.01 -51.40
N GLU A 236 -4.15 -23.68 -51.48
CA GLU A 236 -3.78 -22.70 -50.41
C GLU A 236 -5.01 -22.08 -49.71
N THR A 237 -5.98 -22.91 -49.33
CA THR A 237 -7.26 -22.47 -48.73
C THR A 237 -7.17 -21.90 -47.30
N ASP A 238 -5.97 -21.82 -46.72
CA ASP A 238 -5.75 -21.45 -45.30
C ASP A 238 -5.04 -20.09 -45.09
N LEU A 239 -4.91 -19.25 -46.12
CA LEU A 239 -4.22 -17.97 -46.02
C LEU A 239 -5.18 -16.79 -45.78
N PHE A 240 -4.84 -15.96 -44.81
CA PHE A 240 -5.62 -14.79 -44.40
C PHE A 240 -4.76 -13.53 -44.34
N ASP A 241 -5.34 -12.42 -44.80
CA ASP A 241 -4.87 -11.09 -44.48
C ASP A 241 -5.49 -10.66 -43.14
N ILE A 242 -4.64 -10.38 -42.15
CA ILE A 242 -5.06 -9.95 -40.82
C ILE A 242 -4.91 -8.44 -40.75
N GLN A 243 -6.02 -7.73 -40.88
CA GLN A 243 -6.08 -6.28 -40.82
C GLN A 243 -6.25 -5.81 -39.36
N LEU A 244 -5.37 -4.91 -38.96
CA LEU A 244 -5.32 -4.27 -37.66
C LEU A 244 -5.81 -2.83 -37.79
N ALA A 245 -6.60 -2.36 -36.83
CA ALA A 245 -6.98 -0.96 -36.73
C ALA A 245 -7.11 -0.53 -35.27
N TRP A 246 -6.74 0.71 -34.95
CA TRP A 246 -6.87 1.31 -33.63
C TRP A 246 -7.19 2.80 -33.73
N SER A 247 -7.54 3.42 -32.60
CA SER A 247 -7.82 4.86 -32.55
C SER A 247 -6.55 5.69 -32.67
N ARG A 248 -6.64 6.80 -33.42
CA ARG A 248 -5.55 7.78 -33.51
C ARG A 248 -5.30 8.41 -32.14
N PRO A 249 -4.07 8.34 -31.60
CA PRO A 249 -3.78 8.92 -30.29
C PRO A 249 -3.68 10.45 -30.38
N SER A 250 -3.87 11.12 -29.23
CA SER A 250 -3.68 12.58 -29.11
C SER A 250 -2.21 12.98 -29.26
N LEU A 251 -1.28 12.12 -28.81
CA LEU A 251 0.15 12.28 -28.96
C LEU A 251 0.68 11.14 -29.84
N ILE A 252 1.35 11.49 -30.94
CA ILE A 252 1.81 10.54 -31.96
C ILE A 252 3.11 9.86 -31.45
N PRO A 253 3.14 8.53 -31.28
CA PRO A 253 4.34 7.81 -30.89
C PRO A 253 5.39 7.80 -32.01
N ASP A 254 6.62 7.35 -31.72
CA ASP A 254 7.64 7.21 -32.75
C ASP A 254 7.25 6.10 -33.74
N TYR A 255 6.78 4.97 -33.21
CA TYR A 255 6.27 3.84 -33.98
C TYR A 255 5.46 2.88 -33.10
N TYR A 256 4.80 1.91 -33.73
CA TYR A 256 4.16 0.77 -33.07
C TYR A 256 4.88 -0.53 -33.44
N ILE A 257 4.82 -1.50 -32.53
CA ILE A 257 5.17 -2.89 -32.80
C ILE A 257 3.87 -3.70 -32.71
N ALA A 258 3.52 -4.36 -33.80
CA ALA A 258 2.51 -5.40 -33.83
C ALA A 258 3.17 -6.78 -33.78
N GLU A 259 2.68 -7.68 -32.93
CA GLU A 259 3.14 -9.06 -32.79
C GLU A 259 1.93 -9.98 -32.99
N LEU A 260 2.03 -10.91 -33.93
CA LEU A 260 1.04 -11.94 -34.21
C LEU A 260 1.60 -13.29 -33.75
N VAL A 261 0.97 -13.87 -32.72
CA VAL A 261 1.33 -15.16 -32.16
C VAL A 261 0.26 -16.18 -32.53
N VAL A 262 0.61 -17.15 -33.35
CA VAL A 262 -0.30 -18.21 -33.80
C VAL A 262 -0.08 -19.45 -32.95
N TYR A 263 -1.17 -20.09 -32.55
CA TYR A 263 -1.16 -21.32 -31.75
C TYR A 263 -1.72 -22.49 -32.56
N ASN A 264 -1.10 -23.66 -32.39
CA ASN A 264 -1.62 -24.91 -32.92
C ASN A 264 -2.74 -25.49 -32.03
N THR A 265 -3.28 -26.64 -32.42
CA THR A 265 -4.33 -27.37 -31.68
C THR A 265 -3.91 -27.87 -30.30
N SER A 266 -2.61 -27.96 -30.03
CA SER A 266 -2.06 -28.31 -28.71
C SER A 266 -1.66 -27.10 -27.87
N ASN A 267 -2.12 -25.89 -28.23
CA ASN A 267 -1.81 -24.61 -27.57
C ASN A 267 -0.31 -24.26 -27.51
N HIS A 268 0.51 -24.89 -28.36
CA HIS A 268 1.89 -24.50 -28.55
C HIS A 268 1.98 -23.39 -29.61
N VAL A 269 2.89 -22.43 -29.40
CA VAL A 269 3.18 -21.35 -30.35
C VAL A 269 3.74 -21.99 -31.63
N SER A 270 2.99 -21.87 -32.72
CA SER A 270 3.38 -22.43 -34.02
C SER A 270 4.10 -21.40 -34.89
N ALA A 271 3.76 -20.12 -34.77
CA ALA A 271 4.42 -19.04 -35.46
C ALA A 271 4.36 -17.75 -34.63
N ASN A 272 5.39 -16.93 -34.73
CA ASN A 272 5.42 -15.58 -34.19
C ASN A 272 5.96 -14.62 -35.27
N THR A 273 5.17 -13.63 -35.63
CA THR A 273 5.52 -12.64 -36.65
C THR A 273 5.37 -11.24 -36.08
N ASN A 274 6.38 -10.39 -36.25
CA ASN A 274 6.33 -9.02 -35.80
C ASN A 274 6.39 -8.04 -36.98
N MET A 275 5.86 -6.84 -36.77
CA MET A 275 5.89 -5.77 -37.75
C MET A 275 6.05 -4.42 -37.03
N THR A 276 6.93 -3.59 -37.57
CA THR A 276 7.13 -2.20 -37.13
C THR A 276 6.29 -1.28 -38.00
N ILE A 277 5.47 -0.44 -37.37
CA ILE A 277 4.48 0.41 -38.04
C ILE A 277 4.80 1.87 -37.69
N PRO A 278 4.91 2.80 -38.67
CA PRO A 278 5.15 4.21 -38.38
C PRO A 278 4.10 4.82 -37.44
N GLY A 279 4.51 5.72 -36.55
CA GLY A 279 3.64 6.28 -35.51
C GLY A 279 2.42 7.04 -36.02
N GLU A 280 2.48 7.58 -37.23
CA GLU A 280 1.37 8.31 -37.89
C GLU A 280 0.26 7.39 -38.41
N LYS A 281 0.54 6.08 -38.52
CA LYS A 281 -0.43 5.08 -38.98
C LYS A 281 -1.32 4.63 -37.83
N TYR A 282 -2.53 4.23 -38.19
CA TYR A 282 -3.56 3.73 -37.28
C TYR A 282 -4.18 2.41 -37.78
N ASP A 283 -3.57 1.85 -38.82
CA ASP A 283 -3.89 0.57 -39.42
C ASP A 283 -2.61 -0.14 -39.87
N ALA A 284 -2.71 -1.46 -39.99
CA ALA A 284 -1.65 -2.29 -40.56
C ALA A 284 -2.23 -3.64 -41.01
N ILE A 285 -1.51 -4.37 -41.88
CA ILE A 285 -1.99 -5.66 -42.39
C ILE A 285 -0.84 -6.67 -42.35
N PHE A 286 -1.04 -7.79 -41.66
CA PHE A 286 -0.22 -8.97 -41.90
C PHE A 286 -0.79 -9.73 -43.09
N ARG A 287 0.00 -9.90 -44.15
CA ARG A 287 -0.49 -10.48 -45.40
C ARG A 287 -0.19 -11.96 -45.50
N LYS A 288 -1.11 -12.72 -46.10
CA LYS A 288 -0.95 -14.14 -46.43
C LYS A 288 -0.47 -14.98 -45.23
N MET A 289 -1.12 -14.79 -44.08
CA MET A 289 -0.80 -15.51 -42.87
C MET A 289 -1.57 -16.82 -42.80
N LYS A 290 -0.87 -17.91 -42.47
CA LYS A 290 -1.53 -19.15 -42.07
C LYS A 290 -1.93 -19.06 -40.61
N ILE A 291 -3.23 -18.88 -40.36
CA ILE A 291 -3.77 -18.83 -38.99
C ILE A 291 -4.10 -20.26 -38.51
N GLY A 292 -3.66 -20.59 -37.30
CA GLY A 292 -3.91 -21.88 -36.66
C GLY A 292 -5.32 -21.94 -36.06
N ALA A 293 -5.51 -22.82 -35.07
CA ALA A 293 -6.78 -22.93 -34.36
C ALA A 293 -7.12 -21.67 -33.55
N SER A 294 -6.09 -20.98 -33.05
CA SER A 294 -6.22 -19.68 -32.40
C SER A 294 -4.98 -18.83 -32.61
N TYR A 295 -5.12 -17.52 -32.44
CA TYR A 295 -4.00 -16.60 -32.48
C TYR A 295 -4.25 -15.40 -31.56
N GLN A 296 -3.16 -14.73 -31.19
CA GLN A 296 -3.16 -13.50 -30.42
C GLN A 296 -2.45 -12.41 -31.21
N VAL A 297 -3.02 -11.21 -31.17
CA VAL A 297 -2.35 -10.01 -31.69
C VAL A 297 -2.04 -9.09 -30.53
N HIS A 298 -0.77 -8.72 -30.41
CA HIS A 298 -0.32 -7.68 -29.50
C HIS A 298 0.01 -6.43 -30.29
N LEU A 299 -0.43 -5.28 -29.79
CA LEU A 299 -0.03 -3.98 -30.31
C LEU A 299 0.54 -3.13 -29.19
N GLN A 300 1.73 -2.56 -29.43
CA GLN A 300 2.44 -1.74 -28.46
C GLN A 300 2.99 -0.48 -29.14
N ALA A 301 2.61 0.69 -28.66
CA ALA A 301 3.20 1.98 -29.06
C ALA A 301 4.53 2.21 -28.34
N ILE A 302 5.50 2.81 -29.04
CA ILE A 302 6.86 3.09 -28.56
C ILE A 302 7.21 4.55 -28.81
N SER A 303 7.84 5.18 -27.81
CA SER A 303 8.54 6.46 -27.95
C SER A 303 9.91 6.41 -27.26
N SER A 304 10.70 7.46 -27.42
CA SER A 304 11.92 7.68 -26.63
C SER A 304 11.69 7.63 -25.11
N GLY A 305 10.51 8.02 -24.62
CA GLY A 305 10.11 7.91 -23.22
C GLY A 305 9.73 6.50 -22.74
N GLY A 306 9.61 5.51 -23.65
CA GLY A 306 9.41 4.10 -23.31
C GLY A 306 8.34 3.40 -24.14
N LYS A 307 7.83 2.29 -23.59
CA LYS A 307 6.84 1.42 -24.25
C LYS A 307 5.51 1.47 -23.52
N SER A 308 4.44 1.65 -24.26
CA SER A 308 3.06 1.59 -23.74
C SER A 308 2.70 0.18 -23.24
N PRO A 309 1.64 0.02 -22.41
CA PRO A 309 1.04 -1.29 -22.19
C PRO A 309 0.54 -1.92 -23.49
N ARG A 310 0.61 -3.26 -23.59
CA ARG A 310 0.13 -3.98 -24.78
C ARG A 310 -1.39 -3.97 -24.87
N ALA A 311 -1.93 -3.64 -26.04
CA ALA A 311 -3.28 -4.01 -26.43
C ALA A 311 -3.23 -5.46 -26.95
N ILE A 312 -4.00 -6.35 -26.34
CA ILE A 312 -3.99 -7.79 -26.63
C ILE A 312 -5.38 -8.17 -27.09
N LEU A 313 -5.47 -8.87 -28.23
CA LEU A 313 -6.72 -9.39 -28.74
C LEU A 313 -6.55 -10.86 -29.12
N ASN A 314 -7.41 -11.71 -28.56
CA ASN A 314 -7.40 -13.15 -28.76
C ASN A 314 -8.51 -13.53 -29.75
N ARG A 315 -8.19 -14.37 -30.73
CA ARG A 315 -9.15 -14.90 -31.71
C ARG A 315 -9.03 -16.42 -31.80
N PHE A 316 -10.17 -17.05 -32.03
CA PHE A 316 -10.26 -18.46 -32.39
C PHE A 316 -10.67 -18.52 -33.86
N SER A 317 -9.93 -19.28 -34.65
CA SER A 317 -10.30 -19.50 -36.04
C SER A 317 -11.59 -20.31 -36.07
N ILE A 318 -12.65 -19.75 -36.66
CA ILE A 318 -13.87 -20.50 -36.93
C ILE A 318 -13.66 -21.11 -38.32
N PRO A 319 -13.60 -22.45 -38.45
CA PRO A 319 -13.41 -23.06 -39.75
C PRO A 319 -14.53 -22.61 -40.70
N PRO A 320 -14.20 -22.27 -41.97
CA PRO A 320 -15.15 -21.67 -42.92
C PRO A 320 -16.39 -22.54 -43.22
N ASN A 321 -16.38 -23.82 -42.81
CA ASN A 321 -17.48 -24.77 -42.98
C ASN A 321 -18.41 -24.95 -41.76
N GLY A 322 -18.52 -23.95 -40.88
CA GLY A 322 -19.74 -23.69 -40.09
C GLY A 322 -20.35 -24.84 -39.28
N PHE A 323 -19.58 -25.86 -38.87
CA PHE A 323 -20.11 -26.93 -38.03
C PHE A 323 -20.09 -26.49 -36.57
N VAL A 324 -21.11 -25.72 -36.17
CA VAL A 324 -21.47 -25.58 -34.75
C VAL A 324 -22.02 -26.93 -34.31
N PRO A 325 -21.37 -27.68 -33.41
CA PRO A 325 -21.98 -28.90 -32.88
C PRO A 325 -23.24 -28.48 -32.14
N LYS A 326 -24.41 -28.93 -32.61
CA LYS A 326 -25.66 -28.90 -31.83
C LYS A 326 -25.50 -29.80 -30.61
N LEU A 327 -24.77 -29.33 -29.60
CA LEU A 327 -24.78 -29.88 -28.25
C LEU A 327 -26.00 -29.29 -27.56
N PHE A 328 -27.15 -29.93 -27.74
CA PHE A 328 -28.22 -30.14 -26.75
C PHE A 328 -29.42 -30.70 -27.51
N GLY A 329 -29.46 -32.03 -27.59
CA GLY A 329 -30.62 -32.78 -28.07
C GLY A 329 -31.79 -32.55 -27.13
N GLU A 330 -32.74 -31.76 -27.61
CA GLU A 330 -34.09 -31.62 -27.10
C GLU A 330 -34.77 -33.01 -27.14
N LYS A 331 -34.87 -33.67 -25.98
CA LYS A 331 -35.60 -34.93 -25.85
C LYS A 331 -37.10 -34.64 -25.85
N ASN A 332 -37.74 -34.98 -26.96
CA ASN A 332 -39.17 -35.00 -27.14
C ASN A 332 -39.86 -35.86 -26.07
N LYS A 333 -40.91 -35.26 -25.48
CA LYS A 333 -41.95 -35.92 -24.70
C LYS A 333 -42.66 -36.96 -25.57
N SER A 334 -42.89 -38.14 -25.01
CA SER A 334 -43.97 -39.01 -25.44
C SER A 334 -44.77 -39.44 -24.22
N GLU A 335 -46.04 -39.06 -24.22
CA GLU A 335 -47.09 -39.56 -23.36
C GLU A 335 -47.20 -41.08 -23.42
N THR A 336 -47.42 -41.72 -22.28
CA THR A 336 -48.32 -42.89 -22.24
C THR A 336 -48.96 -42.99 -20.86
N SER A 337 -50.25 -42.72 -20.84
CA SER A 337 -51.17 -43.00 -19.75
C SER A 337 -51.35 -44.51 -19.56
N ARG A 338 -51.22 -45.01 -18.33
CA ARG A 338 -51.99 -46.17 -17.84
C ARG A 338 -52.29 -46.01 -16.35
N HIS A 339 -53.58 -45.89 -16.08
CA HIS A 339 -54.20 -46.11 -14.77
C HIS A 339 -53.87 -47.52 -14.25
N SER A 340 -53.46 -47.65 -12.99
CA SER A 340 -53.96 -48.65 -12.03
C SER A 340 -53.11 -48.65 -10.74
N GLU A 341 -53.75 -48.40 -9.59
CA GLU A 341 -53.46 -48.99 -8.26
C GLU A 341 -52.07 -48.85 -7.55
N ASP A 342 -51.11 -48.06 -8.01
CA ASP A 342 -49.78 -47.94 -7.33
C ASP A 342 -49.59 -46.74 -6.37
N GLY A 343 -50.70 -46.15 -5.87
CA GLY A 343 -50.65 -44.95 -5.03
C GLY A 343 -50.12 -45.14 -3.60
N LYS A 344 -50.02 -46.38 -3.10
CA LYS A 344 -49.53 -46.67 -1.73
C LYS A 344 -48.02 -46.82 -1.64
N MET A 345 -47.39 -47.47 -2.63
CA MET A 345 -45.92 -47.61 -2.66
C MET A 345 -45.21 -46.27 -2.87
N MET A 346 -45.77 -45.39 -3.70
CA MET A 346 -45.16 -44.07 -3.96
C MET A 346 -45.11 -43.17 -2.72
N ARG A 347 -46.07 -43.29 -1.79
CA ARG A 347 -46.05 -42.53 -0.52
C ARG A 347 -44.95 -43.00 0.43
N ILE A 348 -44.66 -44.31 0.45
CA ILE A 348 -43.56 -44.87 1.26
C ILE A 348 -42.21 -44.42 0.70
N PHE A 349 -42.03 -44.43 -0.63
CA PHE A 349 -40.80 -43.94 -1.27
C PHE A 349 -40.55 -42.44 -1.05
N ILE A 350 -41.59 -41.60 -1.11
CA ILE A 350 -41.46 -40.17 -0.84
C ILE A 350 -41.10 -39.94 0.64
N GLY A 351 -41.68 -40.72 1.56
CA GLY A 351 -41.35 -40.66 2.99
C GLY A 351 -39.89 -41.04 3.28
N THR A 352 -39.40 -42.13 2.69
CA THR A 352 -38.01 -42.59 2.92
C THR A 352 -36.98 -41.64 2.31
N ILE A 353 -37.22 -41.10 1.11
CA ILE A 353 -36.34 -40.10 0.48
C ILE A 353 -36.30 -38.81 1.30
N SER A 354 -37.43 -38.36 1.84
CA SER A 354 -37.50 -37.15 2.67
C SER A 354 -36.69 -37.31 3.97
N ILE A 355 -36.77 -38.48 4.61
CA ILE A 355 -35.99 -38.77 5.83
C ILE A 355 -34.49 -38.81 5.52
N LEU A 356 -34.09 -39.45 4.42
CA LEU A 356 -32.68 -39.50 4.00
C LEU A 356 -32.11 -38.10 3.72
N LEU A 357 -32.89 -37.22 3.08
CA LEU A 357 -32.49 -35.84 2.84
C LEU A 357 -32.26 -35.06 4.15
N VAL A 358 -33.11 -35.25 5.17
CA VAL A 358 -32.93 -34.61 6.48
C VAL A 358 -31.66 -35.12 7.19
N PHE A 359 -31.33 -36.40 7.06
CA PHE A 359 -30.07 -36.95 7.60
C PHE A 359 -28.83 -36.41 6.87
N VAL A 360 -28.89 -36.23 5.55
CA VAL A 360 -27.79 -35.65 4.77
C VAL A 360 -27.60 -34.16 5.13
N ILE A 361 -28.68 -33.39 5.25
CA ILE A 361 -28.61 -31.96 5.59
C ILE A 361 -28.12 -31.76 7.04
N SER A 362 -28.60 -32.56 8.00
CA SER A 362 -28.14 -32.48 9.39
C SER A 362 -26.68 -32.90 9.56
N SER A 363 -26.26 -33.99 8.90
CA SER A 363 -24.85 -34.42 8.93
C SER A 363 -23.90 -33.41 8.26
N THR A 364 -24.30 -32.83 7.13
CA THR A 364 -23.51 -31.77 6.48
C THR A 364 -23.44 -30.49 7.34
N LEU A 365 -24.51 -30.09 8.01
CA LEU A 365 -24.51 -28.97 8.96
C LEU A 365 -23.61 -29.24 10.18
N VAL A 366 -23.62 -30.45 10.73
CA VAL A 366 -22.74 -30.85 11.85
C VAL A 366 -21.27 -30.86 11.41
N ILE A 367 -20.97 -31.37 10.23
CA ILE A 367 -19.60 -31.37 9.67
C ILE A 367 -19.15 -29.93 9.39
N TYR A 368 -20.02 -29.09 8.83
CA TYR A 368 -19.73 -27.69 8.52
C TYR A 368 -19.46 -26.89 9.80
N THR A 369 -20.29 -27.04 10.83
CA THR A 369 -20.10 -26.36 12.12
C THR A 369 -18.86 -26.86 12.86
N ARG A 370 -18.54 -28.16 12.81
CA ARG A 370 -17.29 -28.70 13.35
C ARG A 370 -16.06 -28.19 12.61
N ARG A 371 -16.10 -28.17 11.26
CA ARG A 371 -15.01 -27.60 10.45
C ARG A 371 -14.83 -26.12 10.76
N ARG A 372 -15.90 -25.32 10.82
CA ARG A 372 -15.82 -23.89 11.14
C ARG A 372 -15.15 -23.62 12.48
N ARG A 373 -15.42 -24.44 13.51
CA ARG A 373 -14.73 -24.34 14.81
C ARG A 373 -13.24 -24.68 14.72
N GLN A 374 -12.86 -25.68 13.93
CA GLN A 374 -11.44 -26.02 13.72
C GLN A 374 -10.70 -24.97 12.89
N TYR A 375 -11.33 -24.41 11.85
CA TYR A 375 -10.77 -23.32 11.06
C TYR A 375 -10.60 -22.04 11.89
N SER A 376 -11.56 -21.69 12.75
CA SER A 376 -11.44 -20.53 13.65
C SER A 376 -10.23 -20.63 14.57
N LYS A 377 -9.96 -21.80 15.15
CA LYS A 377 -8.78 -22.01 16.01
C LYS A 377 -7.46 -21.99 15.24
N LYS A 378 -7.44 -22.51 14.00
CA LYS A 378 -6.25 -22.47 13.14
C LYS A 378 -5.93 -21.06 12.64
N ILE A 379 -6.95 -20.27 12.32
CA ILE A 379 -6.78 -18.86 11.90
C ILE A 379 -6.17 -18.06 13.06
N GLU A 380 -6.67 -18.21 14.29
CA GLU A 380 -6.16 -17.48 15.46
C GLU A 380 -4.70 -17.83 15.82
N ILE A 381 -4.29 -19.10 15.62
CA ILE A 381 -2.89 -19.53 15.82
C ILE A 381 -1.98 -18.99 14.71
N ASN A 382 -2.42 -19.06 13.45
CA ASN A 382 -1.63 -18.60 12.31
C ASN A 382 -1.51 -17.08 12.27
N GLU A 383 -2.55 -16.35 12.72
CA GLU A 383 -2.52 -14.88 12.84
C GLU A 383 -1.52 -14.43 13.91
N LYS A 384 -1.45 -15.13 15.06
CA LYS A 384 -0.41 -14.87 16.07
C LYS A 384 1.00 -15.15 15.54
N GLU A 385 1.19 -16.25 14.82
CA GLU A 385 2.52 -16.63 14.29
C GLU A 385 2.97 -15.71 13.14
N ILE A 386 2.04 -15.21 12.31
CA ILE A 386 2.31 -14.21 11.26
C ILE A 386 2.60 -12.84 11.89
N LEU A 387 1.86 -12.44 12.93
CA LEU A 387 2.09 -11.19 13.64
C LEU A 387 3.48 -11.20 14.31
N GLU A 388 3.87 -12.30 14.96
CA GLU A 388 5.17 -12.46 15.62
C GLU A 388 6.33 -12.43 14.61
N LYS A 389 6.17 -13.07 13.44
CA LYS A 389 7.14 -13.03 12.35
C LYS A 389 7.22 -11.66 11.66
N GLN A 390 6.11 -10.93 11.52
CA GLN A 390 6.11 -9.57 10.96
C GLN A 390 6.70 -8.55 11.96
N PHE A 391 6.41 -8.69 13.25
CA PHE A 391 6.94 -7.83 14.31
C PHE A 391 8.45 -8.03 14.49
N SER A 392 8.92 -9.27 14.41
CA SER A 392 10.35 -9.60 14.36
C SER A 392 11.04 -8.91 13.18
N LYS A 393 10.42 -8.89 12.00
CA LYS A 393 11.04 -8.35 10.78
C LYS A 393 11.02 -6.82 10.70
N SER A 394 10.03 -6.15 11.31
CA SER A 394 9.94 -4.68 11.30
C SER A 394 10.87 -3.99 12.30
N ILE A 395 11.23 -4.65 13.40
CA ILE A 395 12.14 -4.05 14.40
C ILE A 395 13.60 -4.00 13.92
N PHE A 396 14.02 -4.88 13.01
CA PHE A 396 15.38 -4.87 12.47
C PHE A 396 15.72 -3.64 11.61
N HIS A 397 14.75 -2.78 11.26
CA HIS A 397 14.99 -1.64 10.38
C HIS A 397 14.95 -0.27 11.06
N GLN A 398 14.75 -0.19 12.37
CA GLN A 398 14.74 1.07 13.10
C GLN A 398 15.44 0.96 14.46
N ILE A 399 16.77 0.92 14.44
CA ILE A 399 17.57 1.35 15.60
C ILE A 399 18.65 2.27 15.05
N GLY A 400 18.95 3.34 15.80
CA GLY A 400 19.85 4.42 15.43
C GLY A 400 21.25 3.96 14.99
N LYS A 401 22.11 4.93 14.64
CA LYS A 401 23.49 4.67 14.19
C LYS A 401 24.10 3.49 14.96
N PRO A 402 24.41 2.36 14.30
CA PRO A 402 24.90 1.17 14.98
C PRO A 402 26.11 1.54 15.82
N ASP A 403 26.19 1.01 17.04
CA ASP A 403 27.41 1.13 17.83
C ASP A 403 28.57 0.55 16.98
N LYS A 404 29.80 1.04 17.16
CA LYS A 404 30.97 0.64 16.34
C LYS A 404 31.21 -0.88 16.35
N TRP A 405 30.61 -1.57 17.31
CA TRP A 405 30.73 -3.00 17.58
C TRP A 405 29.53 -3.84 17.11
N GLU A 406 28.49 -3.21 16.54
CA GLU A 406 27.30 -3.90 16.05
C GLU A 406 27.42 -4.17 14.55
N ILE A 407 27.20 -5.43 14.16
CA ILE A 407 27.30 -5.85 12.77
C ILE A 407 25.90 -6.18 12.24
N PRO A 408 25.50 -5.63 11.08
CA PRO A 408 24.24 -5.98 10.45
C PRO A 408 24.11 -7.49 10.23
N PHE A 409 22.93 -8.02 10.54
CA PHE A 409 22.65 -9.46 10.49
C PHE A 409 22.93 -10.06 9.11
N GLU A 410 22.74 -9.28 8.05
CA GLU A 410 22.93 -9.67 6.64
C GLU A 410 24.39 -9.93 6.28
N LYS A 411 25.34 -9.46 7.09
CA LYS A 411 26.79 -9.70 6.88
C LYS A 411 27.28 -10.99 7.53
N LEU A 412 26.44 -11.67 8.29
CA LEU A 412 26.78 -12.90 9.00
C LEU A 412 26.16 -14.11 8.31
N SER A 413 26.94 -15.18 8.15
CA SER A 413 26.42 -16.49 7.72
C SER A 413 26.39 -17.43 8.93
N PHE A 414 25.21 -17.62 9.51
CA PHE A 414 25.01 -18.47 10.68
C PHE A 414 25.19 -19.96 10.33
N GLN A 415 25.90 -20.69 11.17
CA GLN A 415 26.22 -22.11 10.96
C GLN A 415 25.50 -23.01 11.96
N SER A 416 25.75 -22.81 13.26
CA SER A 416 25.23 -23.69 14.31
C SER A 416 24.98 -22.95 15.61
N HIS A 417 24.04 -23.46 16.40
CA HIS A 417 23.77 -22.96 17.75
C HIS A 417 24.86 -23.45 18.72
N LEU A 418 25.47 -22.54 19.47
CA LEU A 418 26.54 -22.86 20.42
C LEU A 418 26.06 -22.91 21.87
N GLY A 419 25.06 -22.10 22.24
CA GLY A 419 24.51 -22.10 23.59
C GLY A 419 23.53 -20.97 23.85
N GLU A 420 22.68 -21.14 24.85
CA GLU A 420 21.66 -20.16 25.25
C GLU A 420 21.79 -19.85 26.74
N GLY A 421 21.73 -18.56 27.08
CA GLY A 421 21.77 -18.09 28.47
C GLY A 421 20.67 -17.07 28.76
N HIS A 422 20.63 -16.59 30.01
CA HIS A 422 19.63 -15.62 30.47
C HIS A 422 19.60 -14.34 29.61
N PHE A 423 20.75 -13.94 29.05
CA PHE A 423 20.92 -12.70 28.30
C PHE A 423 20.90 -12.86 26.77
N GLY A 424 20.75 -14.07 26.22
CA GLY A 424 20.81 -14.24 24.77
C GLY A 424 21.17 -15.64 24.29
N VAL A 425 21.17 -15.78 22.98
CA VAL A 425 21.54 -17.01 22.25
C VAL A 425 22.85 -16.77 21.51
N VAL A 426 23.78 -17.71 21.57
CA VAL A 426 25.08 -17.66 20.90
C VAL A 426 25.09 -18.64 19.74
N TYR A 427 25.46 -18.15 18.56
CA TYR A 427 25.63 -18.94 17.34
C TYR A 427 27.06 -18.88 16.84
N SER A 428 27.51 -19.95 16.20
CA SER A 428 28.67 -19.94 15.31
C SER A 428 28.24 -19.30 13.99
N ALA A 429 29.01 -18.34 13.50
CA ALA A 429 28.76 -17.70 12.21
C ALA A 429 30.09 -17.42 11.49
N THR A 430 30.02 -17.03 10.21
CA THR A 430 31.16 -16.48 9.48
C THR A 430 30.93 -15.03 9.08
N LEU A 431 31.96 -14.21 9.23
CA LEU A 431 32.03 -12.81 8.81
C LEU A 431 33.20 -12.64 7.86
N GLY A 432 32.92 -12.35 6.58
CA GLY A 432 33.98 -12.25 5.56
C GLY A 432 34.86 -13.51 5.46
N GLY A 433 34.25 -14.70 5.64
CA GLY A 433 34.93 -16.00 5.61
C GLY A 433 35.67 -16.39 6.89
N LYS A 434 35.72 -15.52 7.92
CA LYS A 434 36.33 -15.86 9.21
C LYS A 434 35.26 -16.36 10.20
N PRO A 435 35.52 -17.44 10.95
CA PRO A 435 34.59 -17.93 11.97
C PRO A 435 34.53 -16.95 13.15
N VAL A 436 33.32 -16.70 13.64
CA VAL A 436 33.02 -15.80 14.76
C VAL A 436 31.89 -16.39 15.62
N ALA A 437 31.86 -16.06 16.91
CA ALA A 437 30.72 -16.32 17.78
C ALA A 437 29.83 -15.07 17.83
N CYS A 438 28.56 -15.25 17.51
CA CYS A 438 27.57 -14.17 17.45
C CYS A 438 26.57 -14.34 18.59
N LYS A 439 26.49 -13.36 19.50
CA LYS A 439 25.50 -13.36 20.59
C LYS A 439 24.33 -12.45 20.23
N ILE A 440 23.15 -13.04 20.12
CA ILE A 440 21.88 -12.38 19.86
C ILE A 440 21.18 -12.19 21.21
N LEU A 441 21.00 -10.94 21.64
CA LEU A 441 20.29 -10.64 22.89
C LEU A 441 18.79 -10.88 22.71
N LYS A 442 18.13 -11.42 23.74
CA LYS A 442 16.69 -11.77 23.69
C LYS A 442 15.77 -10.55 23.55
N ASP A 443 16.27 -9.37 23.90
CA ASP A 443 15.65 -8.07 23.63
C ASP A 443 16.73 -7.13 23.08
N HIS A 444 16.75 -7.03 21.74
CA HIS A 444 17.51 -6.13 20.86
C HIS A 444 19.04 -5.98 21.05
N ASP A 445 19.71 -5.89 19.90
CA ASP A 445 21.15 -5.75 19.65
C ASP A 445 22.01 -7.03 19.64
N VAL A 446 22.75 -7.20 18.55
CA VAL A 446 23.71 -8.29 18.31
C VAL A 446 25.10 -7.77 18.68
N LYS A 447 25.75 -8.38 19.67
CA LYS A 447 27.13 -8.04 20.07
C LYS A 447 28.06 -9.24 19.84
N ILE A 448 29.20 -8.98 19.22
CA ILE A 448 30.27 -9.99 19.05
C ILE A 448 31.15 -9.98 20.30
N ILE A 449 31.51 -11.16 20.78
CA ILE A 449 32.49 -11.35 21.87
C ILE A 449 33.78 -11.89 21.25
#